data_AF-A0A6J2KKN9-F1
#
_entry.id   AF-A0A6J2KKN9-F1
#
_cell.length_a   1.000
_cell.length_b   1.000
_cell.length_c   1.000
_cell.angle_alpha   90.00
_cell.angle_beta   90.00
_cell.angle_gamma   90.00
#
_symmetry.space_group_name_H-M   'P 1'
#
loop_
_entity.id
_entity.type
_entity.pdbx_description
1 polymer ?
#
loop_
_entity_poly.entity_id
_entity_poly.type
_entity_poly.pdbx_seq_one_letter_code
_entity_poly.pdbx_strand_id
1 'polypeptide(L)'
;MSGNQEINNTVNRAQEMQPGFCSATCVNRSKLQEEIKKPDLKTSDLFITCNLPKRFEHPHWFNGYGCQVSKEHPFYRTSASEYGWYPPGIHSVSSVFFPAGQRFTNRLAAAGMYRNYSLNTGMDPASYP
;
A
#
# COMPACT_ATOMS: atom_id res chain seq x y z
N MET A 1 59.82 -19.67 54.04
CA MET A 1 58.78 -18.63 53.96
C MET A 1 58.12 -18.80 52.60
N SER A 2 57.06 -19.61 52.47
CA SER A 2 55.66 -19.45 52.94
C SER A 2 54.80 -18.69 51.91
N GLY A 3 53.68 -19.32 51.51
CA GLY A 3 52.49 -18.74 50.83
C GLY A 3 52.68 -18.45 49.33
N ASN A 4 51.99 -19.02 48.34
CA ASN A 4 50.57 -19.38 48.15
C ASN A 4 49.58 -18.25 48.48
N GLN A 5 48.55 -18.17 47.61
CA GLN A 5 47.25 -17.48 47.74
C GLN A 5 47.20 -16.03 47.18
N GLU A 6 46.22 -15.59 46.38
CA GLU A 6 44.88 -16.10 46.09
C GLU A 6 44.15 -15.30 44.98
N ILE A 7 43.29 -16.00 44.22
CA ILE A 7 41.89 -15.66 43.88
C ILE A 7 41.58 -14.48 42.93
N ASN A 8 41.04 -14.84 41.75
CA ASN A 8 39.67 -14.47 41.28
C ASN A 8 39.48 -14.98 39.83
N ASN A 9 39.19 -16.27 39.63
CA ASN A 9 37.86 -16.74 39.21
C ASN A 9 36.78 -15.64 39.09
N THR A 10 36.34 -15.35 37.87
CA THR A 10 34.93 -15.12 37.50
C THR A 10 34.89 -15.21 35.97
N VAL A 11 34.62 -16.39 35.41
CA VAL A 11 33.26 -16.71 34.93
C VAL A 11 32.61 -15.49 34.30
N ASN A 12 32.83 -15.31 33.01
CA ASN A 12 31.81 -14.78 32.10
C ASN A 12 31.97 -15.48 30.75
N ARG A 13 31.64 -16.79 30.76
CA ARG A 13 30.84 -17.37 29.67
C ARG A 13 29.52 -16.61 29.60
N ALA A 14 29.55 -15.40 29.06
CA ALA A 14 28.36 -14.72 28.59
C ALA A 14 28.06 -15.28 27.21
N GLN A 15 27.47 -16.48 27.24
CA GLN A 15 26.46 -16.98 26.32
C GLN A 15 26.72 -16.70 24.84
N GLU A 16 27.12 -17.77 24.14
CA GLU A 16 26.67 -18.02 22.78
C GLU A 16 25.16 -17.77 22.71
N MET A 17 24.79 -16.53 22.39
CA MET A 17 23.42 -16.20 22.07
C MET A 17 23.22 -16.79 20.69
N GLN A 18 22.71 -18.01 20.64
CA GLN A 18 22.23 -18.62 19.41
C GLN A 18 20.94 -17.88 19.04
N PRO A 19 20.95 -16.96 18.06
CA PRO A 19 19.71 -16.32 17.67
C PRO A 19 18.81 -17.39 17.05
N GLY A 20 17.68 -17.61 17.70
CA GLY A 20 16.58 -18.38 17.16
C GLY A 20 16.27 -17.92 15.74
N PHE A 21 16.02 -18.93 14.91
CA PHE A 21 15.70 -18.89 13.50
C PHE A 21 14.90 -17.63 13.07
N CYS A 22 15.54 -16.71 12.34
CA CYS A 22 14.89 -15.64 11.60
C CYS A 22 15.44 -15.58 10.17
N SER A 23 14.72 -16.23 9.25
CA SER A 23 14.79 -16.13 7.79
C SER A 23 16.20 -16.08 7.13
N ALA A 24 16.88 -17.22 7.22
CA ALA A 24 17.76 -17.85 6.23
C ALA A 24 18.97 -17.15 5.54
N THR A 25 19.19 -15.82 5.48
CA THR A 25 20.44 -15.30 4.83
C THR A 25 21.01 -13.96 5.29
N CYS A 26 20.60 -13.34 6.40
CA CYS A 26 21.26 -12.11 6.85
C CYS A 26 22.31 -12.34 7.95
N VAL A 27 23.43 -12.97 7.58
CA VAL A 27 24.60 -13.12 8.48
C VAL A 27 25.29 -11.78 8.78
N ASN A 28 24.96 -10.71 8.05
CA ASN A 28 25.56 -9.38 8.19
C ASN A 28 24.52 -8.31 8.55
N ARG A 29 24.54 -7.87 9.82
CA ARG A 29 23.72 -6.77 10.34
C ARG A 29 23.90 -5.46 9.55
N SER A 30 25.11 -5.19 9.09
CA SER A 30 25.44 -4.01 8.26
C SER A 30 24.69 -4.01 6.94
N LYS A 31 24.72 -5.11 6.18
CA LYS A 31 24.00 -5.25 4.91
C LYS A 31 22.48 -5.12 5.07
N LEU A 32 21.93 -5.67 6.16
CA LEU A 32 20.51 -5.52 6.47
C LEU A 32 20.14 -4.05 6.72
N GLN A 33 20.98 -3.32 7.48
CA GLN A 33 20.77 -1.89 7.72
C GLN A 33 20.87 -1.07 6.42
N GLU A 34 21.75 -1.45 5.50
CA GLU A 34 21.85 -0.82 4.19
C GLU A 34 20.61 -1.08 3.34
N GLU A 35 20.04 -2.28 3.39
CA GLU A 35 18.79 -2.57 2.67
C GLU A 35 17.60 -1.77 3.25
N ILE A 36 17.46 -1.73 4.58
CA ILE A 36 16.38 -0.96 5.21
C ILE A 36 16.45 0.55 4.86
N LYS A 37 17.65 1.06 4.55
CA LYS A 37 17.84 2.45 4.12
C LYS A 37 17.46 2.68 2.66
N LYS A 38 17.33 1.63 1.84
CA LYS A 38 16.91 1.80 0.44
C LYS A 38 15.47 2.32 0.40
N PRO A 39 15.14 3.17 -0.58
CA PRO A 39 13.77 3.61 -0.75
C PRO A 39 12.88 2.42 -1.09
N ASP A 40 11.62 2.49 -0.67
CA ASP A 40 10.62 1.47 -1.01
C ASP A 40 10.47 1.34 -2.52
N LEU A 41 10.36 0.10 -2.97
CA LEU A 41 10.17 -0.23 -4.38
C LEU A 41 8.82 0.31 -4.89
N LYS A 42 8.86 1.02 -6.02
CA LYS A 42 7.66 1.54 -6.69
C LYS A 42 7.31 0.68 -7.89
N THR A 43 6.07 0.80 -8.37
CA THR A 43 5.67 0.07 -9.59
C THR A 43 6.37 0.60 -10.84
N SER A 44 6.65 1.90 -10.93
CA SER A 44 7.39 2.50 -12.04
C SER A 44 8.86 2.09 -12.10
N ASP A 45 9.44 1.61 -10.99
CA ASP A 45 10.80 1.09 -10.98
C ASP A 45 10.89 -0.27 -11.70
N LEU A 46 9.79 -1.02 -11.75
CA LEU A 46 9.73 -2.36 -12.34
C LEU A 46 9.00 -2.43 -13.68
N PHE A 47 8.02 -1.55 -13.90
CA PHE A 47 7.15 -1.57 -15.06
C PHE A 47 7.04 -0.19 -15.70
N ILE A 48 6.75 -0.17 -17.00
CA ILE A 48 6.37 1.06 -17.70
C ILE A 48 4.95 1.43 -17.25
N THR A 49 4.81 2.57 -16.57
CA THR A 49 3.52 3.06 -16.07
C THR A 49 3.04 4.31 -16.81
N CYS A 50 1.73 4.55 -16.78
CA CYS A 50 1.13 5.77 -17.35
C CYS A 50 -0.06 6.23 -16.51
N ASN A 51 -0.05 7.49 -16.09
CA ASN A 51 -1.11 8.14 -15.29
C ASN A 51 -1.52 7.36 -14.03
N LEU A 52 -0.59 6.64 -13.42
CA LEU A 52 -0.90 5.78 -12.29
C LEU A 52 -1.12 6.59 -11.00
N PRO A 53 -2.26 6.42 -10.30
CA PRO A 53 -2.48 7.04 -9.00
C PRO A 53 -1.40 6.61 -8.00
N LYS A 54 -0.99 7.54 -7.14
CA LYS A 54 0.01 7.29 -6.09
C LYS A 54 -0.27 6.03 -5.25
N ARG A 55 -1.55 5.69 -5.03
CA ARG A 55 -1.97 4.46 -4.32
C ARG A 55 -1.51 3.18 -5.01
N PHE A 56 -1.59 3.13 -6.33
CA PHE A 56 -1.15 1.97 -7.09
C PHE A 56 0.36 2.01 -7.35
N GLU A 57 0.95 3.21 -7.37
CA GLU A 57 2.39 3.42 -7.52
C GLU A 57 3.21 2.87 -6.33
N HIS A 58 2.63 2.91 -5.13
CA HIS A 58 3.27 2.52 -3.88
C HIS A 58 2.55 1.32 -3.23
N PRO A 59 3.06 0.09 -3.41
CA PRO A 59 2.45 -1.12 -2.87
C PRO A 59 2.30 -1.12 -1.34
N HIS A 60 3.25 -0.50 -0.63
CA HIS A 60 3.20 -0.38 0.83
C HIS A 60 2.04 0.50 1.34
N TRP A 61 1.35 1.23 0.46
CA TRP A 61 0.21 2.07 0.82
C TRP A 61 -1.10 1.30 0.97
N PHE A 62 -1.11 0.01 0.59
CA PHE A 62 -2.21 -0.91 0.86
C PHE A 62 -2.15 -1.44 2.30
N ASN A 63 -3.10 -0.98 3.12
CA ASN A 63 -3.21 -1.33 4.53
C ASN A 63 -4.60 -1.88 4.87
N GLY A 64 -4.71 -2.60 5.99
CA GLY A 64 -5.97 -3.12 6.53
C GLY A 64 -6.35 -4.53 6.05
N TYR A 65 -5.44 -5.25 5.41
CA TYR A 65 -5.66 -6.61 4.94
C TYR A 65 -5.46 -7.63 6.07
N GLY A 66 -6.13 -8.78 5.99
CA GLY A 66 -6.14 -9.78 7.06
C GLY A 66 -4.74 -10.17 7.56
N CYS A 67 -3.77 -10.35 6.66
CA CYS A 67 -2.40 -10.69 7.03
C CYS A 67 -1.66 -9.61 7.84
N GLN A 68 -2.13 -8.36 7.81
CA GLN A 68 -1.53 -7.21 8.50
C GLN A 68 -2.17 -6.95 9.86
N VAL A 69 -3.50 -7.17 9.97
CA VAL A 69 -4.28 -6.74 11.15
C VAL A 69 -4.87 -7.88 11.97
N SER A 70 -5.05 -9.06 11.38
CA SER A 70 -5.77 -10.14 12.04
C SER A 70 -4.96 -10.70 13.22
N LYS A 71 -5.64 -10.78 14.36
CA LYS A 71 -5.17 -11.43 15.59
C LYS A 71 -5.86 -12.78 15.80
N GLU A 72 -6.63 -13.25 14.82
CA GLU A 72 -7.39 -14.48 14.92
C GLU A 72 -6.45 -15.68 14.94
N HIS A 73 -6.76 -16.64 15.81
CA HIS A 73 -5.98 -17.86 15.91
C HIS A 73 -6.09 -18.66 14.60
N PRO A 74 -4.99 -19.21 14.05
CA PRO A 74 -5.02 -19.93 12.78
C PRO A 74 -6.05 -21.06 12.70
N PHE A 75 -6.33 -21.75 13.81
CA PHE A 75 -7.35 -22.82 13.88
C PHE A 75 -8.81 -22.36 13.80
N TYR A 76 -9.10 -21.08 14.02
CA TYR A 76 -10.48 -20.56 14.01
C TYR A 76 -10.81 -19.75 12.75
N ARG A 77 -9.95 -19.78 11.72
CA ARG A 77 -10.26 -19.11 10.45
C ARG A 77 -11.34 -19.83 9.67
N THR A 78 -12.26 -19.03 9.13
CA THR A 78 -13.26 -19.49 8.18
C THR A 78 -12.75 -19.35 6.75
N SER A 79 -13.36 -20.04 5.80
CA SER A 79 -13.08 -19.84 4.36
C SER A 79 -13.42 -18.43 3.89
N ALA A 80 -14.42 -17.79 4.49
CA ALA A 80 -14.76 -16.39 4.20
C ALA A 80 -13.64 -15.43 4.63
N SER A 81 -12.88 -15.78 5.67
CA SER A 81 -11.72 -15.00 6.15
C SER A 81 -10.57 -14.96 5.13
N GLU A 82 -10.55 -15.83 4.12
CA GLU A 82 -9.54 -15.83 3.06
C GLU A 82 -9.71 -14.64 2.09
N TYR A 83 -10.95 -14.21 1.86
CA TYR A 83 -11.21 -13.04 1.02
C TYR A 83 -10.68 -11.77 1.67
N GLY A 84 -9.89 -10.99 0.93
CA GLY A 84 -9.24 -9.79 1.45
C GLY A 84 -8.12 -10.06 2.45
N TRP A 85 -7.61 -11.30 2.50
CA TRP A 85 -6.51 -11.65 3.40
C TRP A 85 -5.19 -10.98 3.02
N TYR A 86 -4.86 -10.94 1.72
CA TYR A 86 -3.61 -10.38 1.20
C TYR A 86 -3.81 -9.03 0.49
N PRO A 87 -2.91 -8.05 0.71
CA PRO A 87 -2.91 -6.81 -0.05
C PRO A 87 -2.50 -7.07 -1.51
N PRO A 88 -2.95 -6.23 -2.47
CA PRO A 88 -2.48 -6.31 -3.84
C PRO A 88 -1.01 -5.93 -3.94
N GLY A 89 -0.25 -6.72 -4.69
CA GLY A 89 1.16 -6.45 -4.97
C GLY A 89 1.39 -5.71 -6.29
N ILE A 90 2.67 -5.46 -6.60
CA ILE A 90 3.13 -4.76 -7.82
C ILE A 90 2.64 -5.47 -9.10
N HIS A 91 2.59 -6.81 -9.07
CA HIS A 91 2.15 -7.63 -10.21
C HIS A 91 0.62 -7.78 -10.29
N SER A 92 -0.11 -7.35 -9.25
CA SER A 92 -1.57 -7.46 -9.19
C SER A 92 -2.26 -6.15 -9.58
N VAL A 93 -1.59 -5.02 -9.42
CA VAL A 93 -2.12 -3.69 -9.79
C VAL A 93 -1.89 -3.40 -11.27
N SER A 94 -2.74 -2.57 -11.86
CA SER A 94 -2.61 -2.14 -13.26
C SER A 94 -1.40 -1.20 -13.43
N SER A 95 -0.68 -1.32 -14.53
CA SER A 95 0.40 -0.37 -14.89
C SER A 95 -0.12 0.96 -15.45
N VAL A 96 -1.35 0.99 -15.95
CA VAL A 96 -1.95 2.16 -16.59
C VAL A 96 -3.35 2.40 -16.04
N PHE A 97 -3.69 3.67 -15.81
CA PHE A 97 -4.99 4.07 -15.27
C PHE A 97 -5.56 5.29 -15.99
N PHE A 98 -6.75 5.14 -16.59
CA PHE A 98 -7.47 6.22 -17.26
C PHE A 98 -8.84 6.43 -16.61
N PRO A 99 -8.94 7.30 -15.58
CA PRO A 99 -10.21 7.53 -14.90
C PRO A 99 -11.13 8.39 -15.77
N ALA A 100 -12.42 8.03 -15.79
CA ALA A 100 -13.45 8.91 -16.30
C ALA A 100 -13.69 10.06 -15.30
N GLY A 101 -13.13 11.24 -15.58
CA GLY A 101 -13.30 12.42 -14.73
C GLY A 101 -14.70 13.02 -14.82
N GLN A 102 -15.39 13.15 -13.68
CA GLN A 102 -16.75 13.74 -13.62
C GLN A 102 -16.76 15.24 -13.32
N ARG A 103 -15.64 15.94 -13.51
CA ARG A 103 -15.52 17.38 -13.14
C ARG A 103 -16.54 18.25 -13.87
N PHE A 104 -16.69 18.06 -15.18
CA PHE A 104 -17.66 18.81 -15.99
C PHE A 104 -19.10 18.48 -15.57
N THR A 105 -19.44 17.19 -15.53
CA THR A 105 -20.78 16.71 -15.18
C THR A 105 -21.20 17.17 -13.79
N ASN A 106 -20.30 17.10 -12.79
CA ASN A 106 -20.59 17.55 -11.43
C ASN A 106 -20.87 19.06 -11.37
N ARG A 107 -20.14 19.87 -12.15
CA ARG A 107 -20.40 21.32 -12.24
C ARG A 107 -21.76 21.59 -12.89
N LEU A 108 -22.13 20.85 -13.93
CA LEU A 108 -23.43 20.99 -14.58
C LEU A 108 -24.57 20.49 -13.68
N ALA A 109 -24.39 19.37 -12.99
CA ALA A 109 -25.37 18.80 -12.08
C ALA A 109 -25.71 19.76 -10.92
N ALA A 110 -24.73 20.52 -10.44
CA ALA A 110 -24.95 21.56 -9.43
C ALA A 110 -25.85 22.71 -9.91
N ALA A 111 -25.98 22.95 -11.21
CA ALA A 111 -26.88 23.95 -11.77
C ALA A 111 -28.36 23.48 -11.84
N GLY A 112 -28.62 22.20 -11.60
CA GLY A 112 -29.97 21.63 -11.58
C GLY A 112 -30.55 21.36 -12.97
N MET A 113 -31.85 21.06 -13.01
CA MET A 113 -32.56 20.77 -14.26
C MET A 113 -32.72 22.03 -15.10
N TYR A 114 -32.42 21.93 -16.40
CA TYR A 114 -32.63 23.02 -17.34
C TYR A 114 -34.10 23.47 -17.36
N ARG A 115 -34.31 24.79 -17.35
CA ARG A 115 -35.61 25.42 -17.55
C ARG A 115 -35.48 26.54 -18.57
N ASN A 116 -36.43 26.61 -19.48
CA ASN A 116 -36.51 27.69 -20.45
C ASN A 116 -37.36 28.83 -19.86
N TYR A 117 -36.75 30.01 -19.70
CA TYR A 117 -37.41 31.25 -19.27
C TYR A 117 -37.36 32.33 -20.37
N SER A 118 -37.13 31.95 -21.62
CA SER A 118 -37.09 32.87 -22.77
C SER A 118 -38.49 33.23 -23.25
N LEU A 119 -38.62 34.36 -23.93
CA LEU A 119 -39.85 34.79 -24.60
C LEU A 119 -39.89 34.25 -26.04
N ASN A 120 -41.07 33.82 -26.48
CA ASN A 120 -41.30 33.49 -27.88
C ASN A 120 -41.30 34.78 -28.70
N THR A 121 -40.22 35.01 -29.44
CA THR A 121 -40.01 36.17 -30.32
C THR A 121 -40.00 35.79 -31.80
N GLY A 122 -40.24 34.51 -32.12
CA GLY A 122 -40.38 34.06 -33.49
C GLY A 122 -41.56 34.76 -34.14
N MET A 123 -41.30 35.49 -35.23
CA MET A 123 -42.36 35.97 -36.12
C MET A 123 -43.04 34.75 -36.74
N ASP A 124 -44.37 34.73 -36.71
CA ASP A 124 -45.13 33.67 -37.35
C ASP A 124 -44.78 33.66 -38.85
N PRO A 125 -44.28 32.55 -39.43
CA PRO A 125 -44.14 32.45 -40.86
C PRO A 125 -45.53 32.69 -41.47
N ALA A 126 -45.68 33.76 -42.26
CA ALA A 126 -46.95 34.10 -42.89
C ALA A 126 -47.45 32.87 -43.67
N SER A 127 -48.41 32.14 -43.10
CA SER A 127 -49.07 31.05 -43.79
C SER A 127 -50.13 31.65 -44.71
N TYR A 128 -49.69 32.13 -45.86
CA TYR A 128 -50.60 32.46 -46.96
C TYR A 128 -49.99 32.00 -48.29
N PRO A 129 -50.77 31.32 -49.16
CA PRO A 129 -50.58 31.42 -50.61
C PRO A 129 -50.88 32.84 -51.12
#